data_AF-A0ABD0BWX9-F1
#
_entry.id   AF-A0ABD0BWX9-F1
#
_cell.length_a   1.000
_cell.length_b   1.000
_cell.length_c   1.000
_cell.angle_alpha   90.00
_cell.angle_beta   90.00
_cell.angle_gamma   90.00
#
_symmetry.space_group_name_H-M   'P 1'
#
loop_
_entity.id
_entity.type
_entity.pdbx_description
1 polymer ?
#
loop_
_entity_poly.entity_id
_entity_poly.type
_entity_poly.pdbx_seq_one_letter_code
_entity_poly.pdbx_strand_id
1 'polypeptide(L)' 'MKQFLNFLIYLFFFIIAFTLLKYAEVLEFDEVSRPGIISRFIIALIVLIAVTRWGVNLMNRFKSK' A
#
# COMPACT_ATOMS: atom_id res chain seq x y z
N MET A 1 4.29 -23.21 -2.13
CA MET A 1 4.13 -22.48 -3.42
C MET A 1 2.93 -21.54 -3.46
N LYS A 2 1.69 -21.97 -3.15
CA LYS A 2 0.50 -21.08 -3.18
C LYS A 2 0.63 -19.80 -2.34
N GLN A 3 1.25 -19.91 -1.16
CA GLN A 3 1.45 -18.78 -0.24
C GLN A 3 2.48 -17.75 -0.78
N PHE A 4 3.50 -18.23 -1.49
CA PHE A 4 4.48 -17.37 -2.17
C PHE A 4 3.85 -16.63 -3.35
N LEU A 5 2.96 -17.30 -4.09
CA LEU A 5 2.18 -16.66 -5.16
C LEU A 5 1.25 -15.57 -4.63
N ASN A 6 0.56 -15.83 -3.51
CA ASN A 6 -0.28 -14.82 -2.85
C ASN A 6 0.56 -13.62 -2.39
N PHE A 7 1.74 -13.86 -1.81
CA PHE A 7 2.66 -12.79 -1.43
C PHE A 7 3.07 -11.93 -2.64
N LEU A 8 3.41 -12.55 -3.77
CA LEU A 8 3.73 -11.83 -5.02
C LEU A 8 2.56 -10.97 -5.51
N ILE A 9 1.33 -11.49 -5.44
CA ILE A 9 0.13 -10.74 -5.81
C ILE A 9 -0.05 -9.51 -4.90
N TYR A 10 0.11 -9.67 -3.59
CA TYR A 10 0.04 -8.54 -2.65
C TYR A 10 1.15 -7.52 -2.89
N LEU A 11 2.37 -7.98 -3.15
CA LEU A 11 3.50 -7.13 -3.46
C LEU A 11 3.23 -6.31 -4.74
N PHE A 12 2.64 -6.93 -5.75
CA PHE A 12 2.27 -6.27 -7.00
C PHE A 12 1.19 -5.20 -6.77
N PHE A 13 0.12 -5.52 -6.05
CA PHE A 13 -0.91 -4.52 -5.68
C PHE A 13 -0.36 -3.38 -4.83
N PHE A 14 0.58 -3.68 -3.92
CA PHE A 14 1.26 -2.66 -3.13
C PHE A 14 2.08 -1.70 -4.01
N ILE A 15 2.86 -2.24 -4.96
CA ILE A 15 3.64 -1.44 -5.91
C ILE A 15 2.73 -0.55 -6.77
N ILE A 16 1.60 -1.06 -7.25
CA ILE A 16 0.62 -0.27 -8.01
C ILE A 16 0.05 0.87 -7.15
N ALA A 17 -0.43 0.56 -5.94
CA ALA A 17 -1.01 1.56 -5.05
C ALA A 17 0.02 2.65 -4.71
N PHE A 18 1.26 2.27 -4.43
CA PHE A 18 2.36 3.20 -4.16
C PHE A 18 2.69 4.06 -5.37
N THR A 19 2.72 3.47 -6.57
CA THR A 19 2.97 4.17 -7.83
C THR A 19 1.87 5.18 -8.13
N LEU A 20 0.60 4.81 -7.95
CA LEU A 20 -0.53 5.72 -8.12
C LEU A 20 -0.47 6.91 -7.15
N LEU A 21 -0.13 6.66 -5.88
CA LEU A 21 0.06 7.74 -4.90
C LEU A 21 1.22 8.67 -5.25
N LYS A 22 2.30 8.13 -5.83
CA LYS A 22 3.42 8.93 -6.34
C LYS A 22 3.01 9.77 -7.54
N TYR A 23 2.28 9.20 -8.50
CA TYR A 23 1.79 9.90 -9.68
C TYR A 23 0.73 10.96 -9.37
N ALA A 24 -0.07 10.74 -8.33
CA ALA A 24 -1.06 11.71 -7.85
C ALA A 24 -0.43 12.85 -7.02
N GLU A 25 0.90 12.96 -6.99
CA GLU A 25 1.69 13.93 -6.21
C GLU A 25 1.45 13.87 -4.68
N VAL A 26 0.68 12.89 -4.20
CA VAL A 26 0.41 12.66 -2.77
C VAL A 26 1.69 12.26 -2.03
N LEU A 27 2.63 11.62 -2.72
CA LEU A 27 3.94 11.19 -2.20
C LEU A 27 5.10 11.91 -2.89
N GLU A 28 4.97 13.20 -3.12
CA GLU A 28 6.12 14.02 -3.46
C GLU A 28 6.98 14.26 -2.21
N PHE A 29 8.25 13.89 -2.27
CA PHE A 29 9.20 14.13 -1.18
C PHE A 29 10.17 15.27 -1.49
N ASP A 30 9.92 16.00 -2.58
CA ASP A 30 10.72 17.16 -3.01
C ASP A 30 10.30 18.47 -2.30
N GLU A 31 9.30 18.41 -1.41
CA GLU A 31 8.96 19.54 -0.56
C GLU A 31 10.06 19.78 0.48
N VAL A 32 10.64 20.99 0.46
CA VAL A 32 11.68 21.45 1.39
C VAL A 32 11.20 21.48 2.86
N SER A 33 9.89 21.44 3.09
CA SER A 33 9.31 21.54 4.43
C SER A 33 9.21 20.17 5.13
N ARG A 34 9.90 20.02 6.27
CA ARG A 34 9.80 18.82 7.14
C ARG A 34 8.36 18.40 7.48
N PRO A 35 7.39 19.31 7.72
CA PRO A 35 6.01 18.93 8.01
C PRO A 35 5.30 18.25 6.83
N GLY A 36 5.57 18.71 5.59
CA GLY A 36 5.02 18.11 4.37
C GLY A 36 5.44 16.65 4.22
N ILE A 37 6.74 16.38 4.37
CA ILE A 37 7.32 15.03 4.32
C ILE A 37 6.68 14.09 5.36
N ILE A 38 6.51 14.55 6.61
CA ILE A 38 5.94 13.73 7.69
C ILE A 38 4.47 13.40 7.40
N SER A 39 3.69 14.39 6.96
CA SER A 39 2.26 14.17 6.64
C SER A 39 2.08 13.15 5.51
N ARG A 40 2.89 13.25 4.45
CA ARG A 40 2.88 12.33 3.30
C ARG A 40 3.35 10.93 3.69
N PHE A 41 4.34 10.82 4.58
CA PHE A 41 4.78 9.54 5.14
C PHE A 41 3.67 8.87 5.95
N ILE A 42 2.92 9.62 6.78
CA ILE A 42 1.78 9.09 7.53
C ILE A 42 0.67 8.60 6.58
N ILE A 43 0.39 9.35 5.50
CA ILE A 43 -0.57 8.93 4.47
C ILE A 43 -0.14 7.61 3.82
N ALA A 44 1.14 7.46 3.44
CA ALA A 44 1.67 6.22 2.90
C ALA A 44 1.46 5.03 3.86
N LEU A 45 1.70 5.26 5.16
CA LEU A 45 1.56 4.26 6.22
C LEU A 45 0.10 3.82 6.41
N ILE A 46 -0.84 4.78 6.38
CA ILE A 46 -2.28 4.50 6.45
C ILE A 46 -2.73 3.69 5.25
N VAL A 47 -2.30 4.06 4.03
CA VAL A 47 -2.66 3.32 2.81
C VAL A 47 -2.08 1.91 2.84
N LEU A 48 -0.82 1.74 3.25
CA LEU A 48 -0.21 0.42 3.42
C LEU A 48 -1.04 -0.47 4.38
N ILE A 49 -1.43 0.07 5.54
CA ILE A 49 -2.23 -0.66 6.52
C ILE A 49 -3.61 -1.00 5.94
N ALA A 50 -4.26 -0.06 5.26
CA ALA A 50 -5.58 -0.26 4.66
C ALA A 50 -5.56 -1.33 3.57
N VAL A 51 -4.59 -1.27 2.65
CA VAL A 51 -4.42 -2.25 1.56
C VAL A 51 -4.07 -3.63 2.12
N THR A 52 -3.19 -3.69 3.12
CA THR A 52 -2.83 -4.95 3.80
C THR A 52 -4.03 -5.56 4.50
N ARG A 53 -4.80 -4.76 5.25
CA ARG A 53 -6.00 -5.21 5.96
C ARG A 53 -7.08 -5.67 4.99
N TRP A 54 -7.29 -4.94 3.90
CA TRP A 54 -8.22 -5.35 2.84
C TRP A 54 -7.76 -6.66 2.18
N GLY A 55 -6.48 -6.78 1.85
CA GLY A 55 -5.88 -7.96 1.26
C GLY A 55 -5.99 -9.21 2.13
N VAL A 56 -5.72 -9.09 3.43
CA VAL A 56 -5.89 -10.19 4.41
C VAL A 56 -7.36 -10.59 4.54
N ASN A 57 -8.28 -9.61 4.60
CA ASN A 57 -9.71 -9.89 4.71
C ASN A 57 -10.24 -10.60 3.46
N LEU A 58 -9.75 -10.20 2.28
CA LEU A 58 -10.02 -10.88 1.02
C LEU A 58 -9.56 -12.35 1.06
N MET A 59 -8.34 -12.62 1.57
CA MET A 59 -7.82 -13.98 1.71
C MET A 59 -8.68 -14.85 2.63
N ASN A 60 -9.12 -14.31 3.76
CA ASN A 60 -9.97 -15.02 4.69
C ASN A 60 -11.32 -15.38 4.05
N ARG A 61 -11.89 -14.51 3.22
CA ARG A 61 -13.11 -14.80 2.45
C ARG A 61 -12.91 -15.89 1.40
N PHE A 62 -11.76 -15.92 0.72
CA PHE A 62 -11.45 -16.97 -0.24
C PHE A 62 -11.13 -18.32 0.40
N LYS A 63 -10.63 -18.33 1.64
CA LYS A 63 -10.33 -19.57 2.39
C LYS A 63 -11.56 -20.18 3.08
N SER A 64 -12.60 -19.36 3.31
CA SER A 64 -13.87 -19.78 3.94
C SER A 64 -14.91 -20.31 2.93
N LYS A 65 -14.62 -20.26 1.63
CA LYS A 65 -15.40 -20.88 0.54
C LYS A 65 -14.69 -22.13 0.06
#